data_AF-A0A1H6U1D3-F1
#
_entry.id   AF-A0A1H6U1D3-F1
#
_cell.length_a   1.000
_cell.length_b   1.000
_cell.length_c   1.000
_cell.angle_alpha   90.00
_cell.angle_beta   90.00
_cell.angle_gamma   90.00
#
_symmetry.space_group_name_H-M   'P 1'
#
loop_
_entity.id
_entity.type
_entity.pdbx_description
1 polymer ?
#
loop_
_entity_poly.entity_id
_entity_poly.type
_entity_poly.pdbx_seq_one_letter_code
_entity_poly.pdbx_strand_id
1 'polypeptide(L)'
;MDRQQLMDYIASTTHLYGMVPYEKVAEIYTEQTGDRVSAEEVRQLARESEEDMDRMFVWAEPEFLAHDTVMQEDEAELYLEATKGKPFYVPEAEELLRYRDDNYIEKTAQARALEKFVSQRLLFDDEEVAELQGWIQSAANRAEGDALQNLISVLRAGDYFGQMDPDDFEDLMRYSAHMYNHVRSWSHRGHTPYETGEEILLGMPRPELDEGVQGKVDYILALTHLWGIAPVTKVREVFNQQNGTALADSDFAAVLKDPSAAEWLDRGFVHVKGDRFIQEDLQDPERFDYYSKQANGKPYYVPEKEELMLYVDADHYEVTPELEKFQRFAERKLFRGEETRASNWVDYAQYLAASNTPPAQAMGLLLDDEGIVFDDDKQANELIGLFFDMVNATRMWENRGHTPNEIRGSGGLKVLSGGAAGSAGAGQPVVSDKVGRNDPCPCGSGKKYKKCCWKK
;
A
#
# COMPACT_ATOMS: atom_id res chain seq x y z
N MET A 1 -42.97 29.12 3.06
CA MET A 1 -42.67 27.69 3.24
C MET A 1 -43.39 26.87 2.19
N ASP A 2 -42.65 26.52 1.15
CA ASP A 2 -43.03 25.47 0.22
C ASP A 2 -42.78 24.10 0.88
N ARG A 3 -43.84 23.32 1.10
CA ARG A 3 -43.73 22.00 1.77
C ARG A 3 -42.87 21.03 0.97
N GLN A 4 -42.98 21.02 -0.35
CA GLN A 4 -42.19 20.10 -1.17
C GLN A 4 -40.71 20.48 -1.12
N GLN A 5 -40.41 21.77 -1.16
CA GLN A 5 -39.03 22.23 -1.04
C GLN A 5 -38.42 21.83 0.30
N LEU A 6 -39.15 21.95 1.41
CA LEU A 6 -38.63 21.51 2.72
C LEU A 6 -38.43 19.99 2.79
N MET A 7 -39.29 19.19 2.15
CA MET A 7 -39.10 17.74 2.01
C MET A 7 -37.83 17.40 1.23
N ASP A 8 -37.56 18.11 0.14
CA ASP A 8 -36.34 17.93 -0.66
C ASP A 8 -35.08 18.24 0.18
N TYR A 9 -35.13 19.24 1.06
CA TYR A 9 -34.04 19.56 2.00
C TYR A 9 -33.88 18.50 3.10
N ILE A 10 -34.99 17.94 3.62
CA ILE A 10 -34.96 16.83 4.57
C ILE A 10 -34.23 15.63 3.96
N ALA A 11 -34.65 15.19 2.76
CA ALA A 11 -33.99 14.08 2.05
C ALA A 11 -32.52 14.39 1.79
N SER A 12 -32.22 15.53 1.16
CA SER A 12 -30.86 15.90 0.76
C SER A 12 -29.89 15.98 1.95
N THR A 13 -30.30 16.59 3.06
CA THR A 13 -29.45 16.67 4.26
C THR A 13 -29.30 15.32 4.95
N THR A 14 -30.34 14.48 4.94
CA THR A 14 -30.24 13.12 5.49
C THR A 14 -29.28 12.27 4.67
N HIS A 15 -29.37 12.30 3.34
CA HIS A 15 -28.49 11.53 2.45
C HIS A 15 -27.04 12.04 2.45
N LEU A 16 -26.82 13.34 2.68
CA LEU A 16 -25.46 13.91 2.79
C LEU A 16 -24.80 13.61 4.14
N TYR A 17 -25.57 13.55 5.22
CA TYR A 17 -25.02 13.47 6.58
C TYR A 17 -25.21 12.11 7.27
N GLY A 18 -26.07 11.24 6.75
CA GLY A 18 -26.48 9.99 7.39
C GLY A 18 -27.38 10.21 8.61
N MET A 19 -27.03 11.16 9.48
CA MET A 19 -27.86 11.62 10.59
C MET A 19 -27.79 13.14 10.74
N VAL A 20 -28.93 13.80 10.88
CA VAL A 20 -29.02 15.26 10.94
C VAL A 20 -30.05 15.73 11.99
N PRO A 21 -29.68 16.62 12.93
CA PRO A 21 -30.64 17.23 13.85
C PRO A 21 -31.64 18.12 13.11
N TYR A 22 -32.89 18.18 13.59
CA TYR A 22 -33.93 19.04 13.01
C TYR A 22 -33.52 20.51 12.95
N GLU A 23 -32.78 20.97 13.97
CA GLU A 23 -32.24 22.33 14.04
C GLU A 23 -31.32 22.63 12.86
N LYS A 24 -30.50 21.65 12.44
CA LYS A 24 -29.54 21.86 11.36
C LYS A 24 -30.23 21.90 10.00
N VAL A 25 -31.26 21.08 9.78
CA VAL A 25 -32.09 21.16 8.57
C VAL A 25 -32.78 22.52 8.48
N ALA A 26 -33.36 22.99 9.59
CA ALA A 26 -34.04 24.28 9.67
C ALA A 26 -33.09 25.46 9.40
N GLU A 27 -31.87 25.41 9.96
CA GLU A 27 -30.79 26.36 9.73
C GLU A 27 -30.45 26.44 8.24
N ILE A 28 -30.08 25.30 7.63
CA ILE A 28 -29.66 25.23 6.22
C ILE A 28 -30.79 25.71 5.29
N TYR A 29 -32.02 25.25 5.49
CA TYR A 29 -33.17 25.67 4.69
C TYR A 29 -33.40 27.18 4.79
N THR A 30 -33.39 27.73 6.01
CA THR A 30 -33.62 29.16 6.24
C THR A 30 -32.52 30.02 5.61
N GLU A 31 -31.26 29.61 5.74
CA GLU A 31 -30.12 30.35 5.19
C GLU A 31 -30.12 30.35 3.66
N GLN A 32 -30.44 29.22 3.04
CA GLN A 32 -30.36 29.08 1.58
C GLN A 32 -31.60 29.59 0.84
N THR A 33 -32.78 29.55 1.46
CA THR A 33 -34.04 29.98 0.82
C THR A 33 -34.51 31.37 1.26
N GLY A 34 -34.10 31.82 2.45
CA GLY A 34 -34.63 33.01 3.12
C GLY A 34 -35.99 32.80 3.82
N ASP A 35 -36.63 31.65 3.62
CA ASP A 35 -37.89 31.27 4.28
C ASP A 35 -37.58 30.68 5.66
N ARG A 36 -37.98 31.38 6.72
CA ARG A 36 -37.74 30.92 8.10
C ARG A 36 -38.58 29.69 8.42
N VAL A 37 -37.91 28.66 8.94
CA VAL A 37 -38.53 27.46 9.51
C VAL A 37 -37.86 27.13 10.84
N SER A 38 -38.63 26.57 11.78
CA SER A 38 -38.14 26.09 13.07
C SER A 38 -37.92 24.57 13.06
N ALA A 39 -37.07 24.08 13.96
CA ALA A 39 -36.82 22.64 14.12
C ALA A 39 -38.11 21.85 14.40
N GLU A 40 -39.06 22.41 15.16
CA GLU A 40 -40.34 21.77 15.44
C GLU A 40 -41.24 21.71 14.19
N GLU A 41 -41.19 22.70 13.30
CA GLU A 41 -41.90 22.64 12.02
C GLU A 41 -41.31 21.57 11.09
N VAL A 42 -39.98 21.40 11.06
CA VAL A 42 -39.33 20.31 10.33
C VAL A 42 -39.75 18.95 10.91
N ARG A 43 -39.71 18.80 12.24
CA ARG A 43 -40.12 17.58 12.94
C ARG A 43 -41.59 17.25 12.70
N GLN A 44 -42.47 18.24 12.80
CA GLN A 44 -43.89 18.05 12.57
C GLN A 44 -44.15 17.62 11.12
N LEU A 45 -43.49 18.26 10.15
CA LEU A 45 -43.58 17.87 8.75
C LEU A 45 -43.15 16.41 8.54
N ALA A 46 -41.99 16.01 9.06
CA ALA A 46 -41.50 14.64 8.93
C ALA A 46 -42.49 13.61 9.52
N ARG A 47 -43.08 13.89 10.69
CA ARG A 47 -44.10 13.03 11.32
C ARG A 47 -45.42 12.97 10.57
N GLU A 48 -45.86 14.10 9.99
CA GLU A 48 -47.10 14.15 9.20
C GLU A 48 -46.95 13.46 7.84
N SER A 49 -45.72 13.32 7.35
CA SER A 49 -45.39 12.80 6.02
C SER A 49 -44.61 11.46 6.09
N GLU A 50 -45.00 10.57 7.00
CA GLU A 50 -44.31 9.28 7.26
C GLU A 50 -44.14 8.42 5.99
N GLU A 51 -45.18 8.30 5.14
CA GLU A 51 -45.08 7.54 3.88
C GLU A 51 -44.08 8.15 2.88
N ASP A 52 -43.93 9.48 2.89
CA ASP A 52 -42.95 10.15 2.02
C ASP A 52 -41.53 10.02 2.60
N MET A 53 -41.39 10.06 3.94
CA MET A 53 -40.11 9.81 4.62
C MET A 53 -39.57 8.41 4.29
N ASP A 54 -40.41 7.38 4.39
CA ASP A 54 -40.07 5.99 4.05
C ASP A 54 -39.62 5.85 2.57
N ARG A 55 -40.35 6.49 1.64
CA ARG A 55 -39.96 6.51 0.21
C ARG A 55 -38.65 7.23 -0.08
N MET A 56 -38.25 8.14 0.80
CA MET A 56 -37.00 8.87 0.71
C MET A 56 -35.92 8.27 1.62
N PHE A 57 -36.12 7.07 2.19
CA PHE A 57 -35.14 6.42 3.08
C PHE A 57 -34.78 7.27 4.32
N VAL A 58 -35.72 8.06 4.83
CA VAL A 58 -35.55 8.91 6.02
C VAL A 58 -36.34 8.36 7.20
N TRP A 59 -35.68 8.16 8.32
CA TRP A 59 -36.29 7.87 9.62
C TRP A 59 -36.38 9.13 10.47
N ALA A 60 -37.55 9.37 11.06
CA ALA A 60 -37.82 10.51 11.92
C ALA A 60 -37.79 10.13 13.41
N GLU A 61 -36.61 10.23 14.03
CA GLU A 61 -36.41 9.99 15.45
C GLU A 61 -36.81 11.22 16.30
N PRO A 62 -36.96 11.10 17.64
CA PRO A 62 -37.34 12.24 18.47
C PRO A 62 -36.40 13.45 18.37
N GLU A 63 -35.09 13.24 18.22
CA GLU A 63 -34.07 14.30 18.26
C GLU A 63 -33.42 14.60 16.90
N PHE A 64 -33.49 13.68 15.93
CA PHE A 64 -32.82 13.80 14.64
C PHE A 64 -33.59 13.08 13.53
N LEU A 65 -33.17 13.32 12.30
CA LEU A 65 -33.49 12.52 11.12
C LEU A 65 -32.29 11.62 10.82
N ALA A 66 -32.53 10.38 10.40
CA ALA A 66 -31.48 9.43 10.05
C ALA A 66 -31.79 8.72 8.73
N HIS A 67 -30.76 8.34 8.00
CA HIS A 67 -30.89 7.50 6.82
C HIS A 67 -31.28 6.09 7.25
N ASP A 68 -32.10 5.42 6.43
CA ASP A 68 -32.60 4.06 6.65
C ASP A 68 -31.49 3.05 6.94
N THR A 69 -30.38 3.11 6.21
CA THR A 69 -29.20 2.26 6.45
C THR A 69 -28.68 2.36 7.89
N VAL A 70 -28.57 3.57 8.44
CA VAL A 70 -28.05 3.79 9.80
C VAL A 70 -28.96 3.12 10.85
N MET A 71 -30.26 3.15 10.61
CA MET A 71 -31.25 2.57 11.52
C MET A 71 -31.36 1.05 11.38
N GLN A 72 -31.28 0.53 10.16
CA GLN A 72 -31.33 -0.92 9.90
C GLN A 72 -30.12 -1.67 10.45
N GLU A 73 -28.95 -1.04 10.46
CA GLU A 73 -27.72 -1.63 10.99
C GLU A 73 -27.56 -1.42 12.52
N ASP A 74 -28.52 -0.74 13.18
CA ASP A 74 -28.46 -0.38 14.62
C ASP A 74 -27.20 0.45 14.97
N GLU A 75 -26.75 1.29 14.04
CA GLU A 75 -25.49 2.05 14.13
C GLU A 75 -25.67 3.50 14.61
N ALA A 76 -26.89 3.92 14.95
CA ALA A 76 -27.17 5.31 15.30
C ALA A 76 -26.26 5.85 16.42
N GLU A 77 -25.99 5.06 17.47
CA GLU A 77 -25.09 5.46 18.56
C GLU A 77 -23.63 5.62 18.08
N LEU A 78 -23.20 4.73 17.17
CA LEU A 78 -21.85 4.74 16.60
C LEU A 78 -21.61 6.01 15.78
N TYR A 79 -22.56 6.39 14.92
CA TYR A 79 -22.49 7.63 14.14
C TYR A 79 -22.52 8.88 15.04
N LEU A 80 -23.36 8.90 16.08
CA LEU A 80 -23.42 10.02 17.02
C LEU A 80 -22.09 10.24 17.74
N GLU A 81 -21.39 9.18 18.14
CA GLU A 81 -20.08 9.28 18.76
C GLU A 81 -18.99 9.66 17.73
N ALA A 82 -18.96 9.01 16.56
CA ALA A 82 -17.97 9.26 15.50
C ALA A 82 -18.03 10.70 14.94
N THR A 83 -19.20 11.32 14.98
CA THR A 83 -19.44 12.66 14.43
C THR A 83 -19.47 13.77 15.50
N LYS A 84 -19.25 13.43 16.77
CA LYS A 84 -19.37 14.36 17.90
C LYS A 84 -18.36 15.50 17.80
N GLY A 85 -18.87 16.73 17.80
CA GLY A 85 -18.04 17.93 17.73
C GLY A 85 -17.46 18.23 16.34
N LYS A 86 -17.73 17.40 15.32
CA LYS A 86 -17.38 17.69 13.93
C LYS A 86 -18.36 18.75 13.36
N PRO A 87 -17.87 19.78 12.64
CA PRO A 87 -18.74 20.72 11.95
C PRO A 87 -19.42 20.05 10.75
N PHE A 88 -20.56 20.58 10.33
CA PHE A 88 -21.21 20.16 9.09
C PHE A 88 -20.59 20.88 7.89
N TYR A 89 -20.28 20.13 6.84
CA TYR A 89 -20.07 20.68 5.52
C TYR A 89 -21.43 21.13 4.96
N VAL A 90 -21.60 22.42 4.65
CA VAL A 90 -22.83 22.95 4.06
C VAL A 90 -22.52 23.39 2.62
N PRO A 91 -22.90 22.61 1.59
CA PRO A 91 -22.69 23.01 0.20
C PRO A 91 -23.69 24.08 -0.24
N GLU A 92 -23.46 24.63 -1.44
CA GLU A 92 -24.44 25.50 -2.10
C GLU A 92 -25.76 24.76 -2.34
N ALA A 93 -26.89 25.48 -2.36
CA ALA A 93 -28.22 24.88 -2.45
C ALA A 93 -28.40 23.96 -3.66
N GLU A 94 -27.83 24.33 -4.82
CA GLU A 94 -27.89 23.52 -6.04
C GLU A 94 -27.13 22.19 -5.89
N GLU A 95 -26.02 22.18 -5.17
CA GLU A 95 -25.25 20.97 -4.88
C GLU A 95 -25.97 20.11 -3.84
N LEU A 96 -26.45 20.71 -2.74
CA LEU A 96 -27.20 20.01 -1.71
C LEU A 96 -28.39 19.25 -2.31
N LEU A 97 -29.20 19.92 -3.12
CA LEU A 97 -30.43 19.34 -3.68
C LEU A 97 -30.19 18.18 -4.66
N ARG A 98 -28.95 17.94 -5.11
CA ARG A 98 -28.61 16.73 -5.89
C ARG A 98 -28.70 15.48 -5.02
N TYR A 99 -28.39 15.59 -3.73
CA TYR A 99 -28.52 14.52 -2.75
C TYR A 99 -29.96 14.13 -2.47
N ARG A 100 -30.97 14.79 -3.06
CA ARG A 100 -32.35 14.28 -3.02
C ARG A 100 -32.44 12.87 -3.65
N ASP A 101 -31.60 12.59 -4.64
CA ASP A 101 -31.38 11.23 -5.13
C ASP A 101 -30.37 10.55 -4.20
N ASP A 102 -30.80 9.50 -3.50
CA ASP A 102 -29.96 8.73 -2.58
C ASP A 102 -28.78 8.03 -3.31
N ASN A 103 -28.95 7.75 -4.61
CA ASN A 103 -27.89 7.17 -5.43
C ASN A 103 -26.95 8.24 -6.04
N TYR A 104 -27.11 9.51 -5.66
CA TYR A 104 -26.27 10.57 -6.19
C TYR A 104 -24.83 10.43 -5.71
N ILE A 105 -23.93 10.27 -6.68
CA ILE A 105 -22.48 10.29 -6.45
C ILE A 105 -21.88 11.46 -7.22
N GLU A 106 -21.13 12.30 -6.52
CA GLU A 106 -20.45 13.43 -7.15
C GLU A 106 -19.41 12.93 -8.17
N LYS A 107 -19.55 13.33 -9.43
CA LYS A 107 -18.62 12.98 -10.51
C LYS A 107 -17.36 13.86 -10.47
N THR A 108 -16.59 13.71 -9.40
CA THR A 108 -15.27 14.35 -9.19
C THR A 108 -14.25 13.91 -10.24
N ALA A 109 -13.08 14.55 -10.26
CA ALA A 109 -11.99 14.14 -11.14
C ALA A 109 -11.54 12.69 -10.84
N GLN A 110 -11.56 12.29 -9.57
CA GLN A 110 -11.17 10.98 -9.06
C GLN A 110 -12.21 9.91 -9.42
N ALA A 111 -13.51 10.21 -9.27
CA ALA A 111 -14.58 9.31 -9.69
C ALA A 111 -14.52 9.05 -11.22
N ARG A 112 -14.26 10.09 -12.03
CA ARG A 112 -14.07 9.96 -13.48
C ARG A 112 -12.80 9.18 -13.85
N ALA A 113 -11.74 9.32 -13.06
CA ALA A 113 -10.50 8.58 -13.28
C ALA A 113 -10.70 7.08 -13.02
N LEU A 114 -11.40 6.73 -11.92
CA LEU A 114 -11.82 5.36 -11.65
C LEU A 114 -12.70 4.81 -12.78
N GLU A 115 -13.76 5.54 -13.16
CA GLU A 115 -14.67 5.17 -14.25
C GLU A 115 -13.90 4.89 -15.55
N LYS A 116 -13.00 5.80 -15.95
CA LYS A 116 -12.17 5.60 -17.14
C LYS A 116 -11.32 4.33 -17.05
N PHE A 117 -10.68 4.10 -15.90
CA PHE A 117 -9.84 2.92 -15.70
C PHE A 117 -10.65 1.63 -15.78
N VAL A 118 -11.73 1.50 -15.00
CA VAL A 118 -12.50 0.25 -14.94
C VAL A 118 -13.24 -0.03 -16.25
N SER A 119 -13.74 0.99 -16.96
CA SER A 119 -14.40 0.77 -18.25
C SER A 119 -13.43 0.45 -19.39
N GLN A 120 -12.22 1.02 -19.39
CA GLN A 120 -11.27 0.82 -20.51
C GLN A 120 -10.36 -0.39 -20.32
N ARG A 121 -9.92 -0.63 -19.08
CA ARG A 121 -8.95 -1.70 -18.78
C ARG A 121 -9.61 -2.95 -18.23
N LEU A 122 -10.57 -2.79 -17.31
CA LEU A 122 -11.30 -3.91 -16.74
C LEU A 122 -12.59 -4.26 -17.50
N LEU A 123 -12.96 -3.43 -18.48
CA LEU A 123 -14.12 -3.59 -19.35
C LEU A 123 -15.47 -3.61 -18.61
N PHE A 124 -15.56 -2.90 -17.48
CA PHE A 124 -16.82 -2.75 -16.74
C PHE A 124 -17.85 -1.99 -17.56
N ASP A 125 -19.09 -2.46 -17.57
CA ASP A 125 -20.21 -1.72 -18.13
C ASP A 125 -20.69 -0.59 -17.20
N ASP A 126 -21.65 0.21 -17.68
CA ASP A 126 -22.14 1.39 -16.95
C ASP A 126 -22.81 1.01 -15.60
N GLU A 127 -23.40 -0.19 -15.51
CA GLU A 127 -24.04 -0.70 -14.29
C GLU A 127 -22.98 -1.12 -13.28
N GLU A 128 -21.99 -1.90 -13.70
CA GLU A 128 -20.85 -2.31 -12.87
C GLU A 128 -20.04 -1.10 -12.35
N VAL A 129 -19.85 -0.07 -13.19
CA VAL A 129 -19.23 1.19 -12.76
C VAL A 129 -20.04 1.87 -11.66
N ALA A 130 -21.36 1.96 -11.83
CA ALA A 130 -22.23 2.62 -10.86
C ALA A 130 -22.27 1.87 -9.53
N GLU A 131 -22.34 0.53 -9.58
CA GLU A 131 -22.28 -0.33 -8.39
C GLU A 131 -20.97 -0.15 -7.63
N LEU A 132 -19.82 -0.22 -8.31
CA LEU A 132 -18.51 -0.01 -7.70
C LEU A 132 -18.41 1.37 -7.03
N GLN A 133 -18.86 2.41 -7.71
CA GLN A 133 -18.88 3.77 -7.16
C GLN A 133 -19.77 3.86 -5.92
N GLY A 134 -20.94 3.23 -5.94
CA GLY A 134 -21.85 3.15 -4.80
C GLY A 134 -21.25 2.39 -3.62
N TRP A 135 -20.53 1.30 -3.87
CA TRP A 135 -19.81 0.56 -2.83
C TRP A 135 -18.70 1.37 -2.19
N ILE A 136 -17.94 2.13 -2.98
CA ILE A 136 -16.91 3.04 -2.45
C ILE A 136 -17.55 4.14 -1.58
N GLN A 137 -18.67 4.72 -2.03
CA GLN A 137 -19.45 5.68 -1.25
C GLN A 137 -19.97 5.08 0.06
N SER A 138 -20.50 3.85 0.02
CA SER A 138 -20.96 3.11 1.20
C SER A 138 -19.81 2.87 2.18
N ALA A 139 -18.62 2.50 1.69
CA ALA A 139 -17.43 2.35 2.53
C ALA A 139 -17.02 3.67 3.20
N ALA A 140 -17.18 4.80 2.52
CA ALA A 140 -16.87 6.12 3.07
C ALA A 140 -17.89 6.55 4.12
N ASN A 141 -19.13 6.05 4.06
CA ASN A 141 -20.18 6.39 5.00
C ASN A 141 -20.00 5.71 6.36
N ARG A 142 -19.41 4.51 6.41
CA ARG A 142 -19.25 3.72 7.66
C ARG A 142 -18.65 4.54 8.80
N ALA A 143 -19.25 4.42 9.98
CA ALA A 143 -18.80 5.09 11.19
C ALA A 143 -17.74 4.32 11.98
N GLU A 144 -17.63 3.00 11.78
CA GLU A 144 -16.61 2.16 12.38
C GLU A 144 -15.50 1.78 11.40
N GLY A 145 -14.39 1.33 11.98
CA GLY A 145 -13.28 0.76 11.23
C GLY A 145 -12.28 1.78 10.70
N ASP A 146 -11.20 1.24 10.14
CA ASP A 146 -10.18 2.01 9.45
C ASP A 146 -10.60 2.22 7.99
N ALA A 147 -10.35 3.42 7.44
CA ALA A 147 -10.77 3.80 6.09
C ALA A 147 -10.31 2.79 5.02
N LEU A 148 -9.06 2.32 5.11
CA LEU A 148 -8.54 1.34 4.17
C LEU A 148 -9.22 -0.03 4.34
N GLN A 149 -9.51 -0.44 5.58
CA GLN A 149 -10.26 -1.69 5.82
C GLN A 149 -11.69 -1.63 5.30
N ASN A 150 -12.36 -0.50 5.45
CA ASN A 150 -13.71 -0.29 4.91
C ASN A 150 -13.69 -0.42 3.38
N LEU A 151 -12.72 0.22 2.72
CA LEU A 151 -12.55 0.11 1.28
C LEU A 151 -12.24 -1.32 0.83
N ILE A 152 -11.29 -2.00 1.49
CA ILE A 152 -10.94 -3.40 1.17
C ILE A 152 -12.18 -4.30 1.31
N SER A 153 -12.98 -4.09 2.35
CA SER A 153 -14.15 -4.90 2.63
C SER A 153 -15.20 -4.83 1.52
N VAL A 154 -15.50 -3.63 1.01
CA VAL A 154 -16.48 -3.48 -0.06
C VAL A 154 -15.96 -3.96 -1.41
N LEU A 155 -14.68 -3.76 -1.70
CA LEU A 155 -14.09 -4.30 -2.93
C LEU A 155 -14.12 -5.83 -2.90
N ARG A 156 -13.92 -6.45 -1.73
CA ARG A 156 -13.98 -7.92 -1.56
C ARG A 156 -15.36 -8.50 -1.73
N ALA A 157 -16.39 -7.75 -1.36
CA ALA A 157 -17.76 -8.18 -1.54
C ALA A 157 -18.16 -8.29 -3.02
N GLY A 158 -17.51 -7.51 -3.90
CA GLY A 158 -17.81 -7.45 -5.33
C GLY A 158 -17.39 -8.64 -6.21
N ASP A 159 -16.91 -9.75 -5.63
CA ASP A 159 -16.35 -10.92 -6.34
C ASP A 159 -15.21 -10.64 -7.35
N TYR A 160 -14.75 -9.39 -7.46
CA TYR A 160 -13.64 -8.98 -8.33
C TYR A 160 -12.30 -9.66 -7.97
N PHE A 161 -12.13 -10.09 -6.72
CA PHE A 161 -10.87 -10.60 -6.18
C PHE A 161 -10.44 -11.95 -6.76
N GLY A 162 -11.39 -12.80 -7.12
CA GLY A 162 -11.09 -14.18 -7.52
C GLY A 162 -10.61 -14.32 -8.97
N GLN A 163 -10.85 -13.31 -9.81
CA GLN A 163 -10.72 -13.41 -11.27
C GLN A 163 -9.82 -12.35 -11.91
N MET A 164 -9.35 -11.36 -11.14
CA MET A 164 -8.56 -10.23 -11.64
C MET A 164 -7.06 -10.48 -11.55
N ASP A 165 -6.30 -9.96 -12.50
CA ASP A 165 -4.84 -9.92 -12.42
C ASP A 165 -4.40 -9.10 -11.18
N PRO A 166 -3.34 -9.51 -10.46
CA PRO A 166 -2.88 -8.80 -9.27
C PRO A 166 -2.54 -7.32 -9.50
N ASP A 167 -1.98 -6.97 -10.67
CA ASP A 167 -1.62 -5.58 -10.99
C ASP A 167 -2.88 -4.75 -11.27
N ASP A 168 -3.85 -5.33 -11.98
CA ASP A 168 -5.15 -4.72 -12.21
C ASP A 168 -5.91 -4.47 -10.89
N PHE A 169 -5.82 -5.42 -9.96
CA PHE A 169 -6.42 -5.29 -8.64
C PHE A 169 -5.72 -4.22 -7.80
N GLU A 170 -4.38 -4.14 -7.85
CA GLU A 170 -3.64 -3.07 -7.18
C GLU A 170 -4.05 -1.70 -7.73
N ASP A 171 -4.18 -1.56 -9.05
CA ASP A 171 -4.61 -0.33 -9.69
C ASP A 171 -6.06 0.03 -9.32
N LEU A 172 -6.97 -0.96 -9.28
CA LEU A 172 -8.34 -0.80 -8.80
C LEU A 172 -8.38 -0.27 -7.36
N MET A 173 -7.62 -0.88 -6.45
CA MET A 173 -7.49 -0.42 -5.06
C MET A 173 -7.04 1.04 -4.99
N ARG A 174 -6.05 1.43 -5.81
CA ARG A 174 -5.52 2.78 -5.84
C ARG A 174 -6.56 3.77 -6.36
N TYR A 175 -7.15 3.55 -7.52
CA TYR A 175 -8.21 4.43 -8.05
C TYR A 175 -9.39 4.54 -7.10
N SER A 176 -9.78 3.42 -6.47
CA SER A 176 -10.89 3.40 -5.51
C SER A 176 -10.57 4.19 -4.24
N ALA A 177 -9.33 4.11 -3.74
CA ALA A 177 -8.88 4.93 -2.61
C ALA A 177 -8.88 6.43 -2.95
N HIS A 178 -8.46 6.81 -4.15
CA HIS A 178 -8.53 8.21 -4.60
C HIS A 178 -9.96 8.72 -4.69
N MET A 179 -10.90 7.91 -5.18
CA MET A 179 -12.32 8.26 -5.15
C MET A 179 -12.84 8.35 -3.71
N TYR A 180 -12.57 7.33 -2.88
CA TYR A 180 -12.97 7.28 -1.46
C TYR A 180 -12.59 8.57 -0.72
N ASN A 181 -11.36 9.05 -0.94
CA ASN A 181 -10.86 10.24 -0.27
C ASN A 181 -11.60 11.53 -0.67
N HIS A 182 -12.33 11.52 -1.78
CA HIS A 182 -13.00 12.70 -2.36
C HIS A 182 -14.52 12.55 -2.44
N VAL A 183 -15.10 11.51 -1.84
CA VAL A 183 -16.55 11.42 -1.64
C VAL A 183 -16.96 11.99 -0.29
N ARG A 184 -18.16 12.58 -0.23
CA ARG A 184 -18.73 13.13 1.00
C ARG A 184 -19.10 11.97 1.92
N SER A 185 -18.80 12.08 3.20
CA SER A 185 -18.97 10.98 4.16
C SER A 185 -19.89 11.35 5.31
N TRP A 186 -20.77 10.41 5.69
CA TRP A 186 -21.64 10.54 6.85
C TRP A 186 -20.85 10.66 8.16
N SER A 187 -19.82 9.83 8.36
CA SER A 187 -18.97 9.85 9.56
C SER A 187 -18.11 11.13 9.68
N HIS A 188 -18.02 11.91 8.60
CA HIS A 188 -17.38 13.23 8.57
C HIS A 188 -18.36 14.40 8.40
N ARG A 189 -19.67 14.21 8.67
CA ARG A 189 -20.69 15.27 8.59
C ARG A 189 -20.72 15.96 7.21
N GLY A 190 -20.58 15.16 6.16
CA GLY A 190 -20.55 15.63 4.76
C GLY A 190 -19.19 16.17 4.32
N HIS A 191 -18.15 16.20 5.15
CA HIS A 191 -16.80 16.42 4.66
C HIS A 191 -16.26 15.20 3.91
N THR A 192 -15.27 15.40 3.05
CA THR A 192 -14.52 14.28 2.45
C THR A 192 -13.38 13.86 3.39
N PRO A 193 -12.93 12.59 3.36
CA PRO A 193 -11.76 12.16 4.13
C PRO A 193 -10.50 13.01 3.86
N TYR A 194 -10.34 13.50 2.63
CA TYR A 194 -9.24 14.41 2.26
C TYR A 194 -9.34 15.77 2.97
N GLU A 195 -10.54 16.32 3.15
CA GLU A 195 -10.74 17.59 3.86
C GLU A 195 -10.48 17.47 5.36
N THR A 196 -10.69 16.29 5.94
CA THR A 196 -10.49 16.03 7.38
C THR A 196 -9.08 15.55 7.72
N GLY A 197 -8.26 15.19 6.73
CA GLY A 197 -6.93 14.60 6.94
C GLY A 197 -6.98 13.12 7.34
N GLU A 198 -8.08 12.44 7.02
CA GLU A 198 -8.32 11.02 7.28
C GLU A 198 -8.25 10.19 5.97
N GLU A 199 -7.49 10.68 4.98
CA GLU A 199 -7.40 10.05 3.67
C GLU A 199 -6.60 8.73 3.67
N ILE A 200 -7.01 7.82 2.78
CA ILE A 200 -6.24 6.63 2.45
C ILE A 200 -5.02 7.06 1.62
N LEU A 201 -3.82 6.90 2.19
CA LEU A 201 -2.55 7.27 1.56
C LEU A 201 -2.02 6.19 0.61
N LEU A 202 -2.76 5.93 -0.47
CA LEU A 202 -2.29 5.13 -1.60
C LEU A 202 -1.94 6.04 -2.78
N GLY A 203 -0.71 5.96 -3.29
CA GLY A 203 -0.32 6.65 -4.53
C GLY A 203 -1.16 6.18 -5.73
N MET A 204 -1.31 7.01 -6.76
CA MET A 204 -1.95 6.62 -8.02
C MET A 204 -1.21 5.42 -8.65
N PRO A 205 -1.88 4.66 -9.53
CA PRO A 205 -1.25 3.65 -10.39
C PRO A 205 0.00 4.15 -11.09
N ARG A 206 0.90 3.22 -11.44
CA ARG A 206 2.09 3.61 -12.20
C ARG A 206 1.62 4.13 -13.56
N PRO A 207 2.22 5.22 -14.07
CA PRO A 207 1.86 5.73 -15.37
C PRO A 207 2.16 4.69 -16.46
N GLU A 208 1.28 4.53 -17.44
CA GLU A 208 1.54 3.68 -18.59
C GLU A 208 2.78 4.17 -19.35
N LEU A 209 3.64 3.23 -19.74
CA LEU A 209 4.82 3.52 -20.54
C LEU A 209 4.64 2.97 -21.95
N ASP A 210 5.15 3.70 -22.95
CA ASP A 210 5.32 3.17 -24.30
C ASP A 210 6.13 1.87 -24.22
N GLU A 211 5.78 0.86 -25.03
CA GLU A 211 6.41 -0.47 -25.00
C GLU A 211 7.95 -0.42 -25.09
N GLY A 212 8.47 0.50 -25.92
CA GLY A 212 9.91 0.73 -26.07
C GLY A 212 10.59 1.42 -24.88
N VAL A 213 9.83 2.08 -24.01
CA VAL A 213 10.29 2.67 -22.74
C VAL A 213 10.16 1.65 -21.62
N GLN A 214 9.02 0.95 -21.53
CA GLN A 214 8.77 -0.11 -20.53
C GLN A 214 9.91 -1.14 -20.53
N GLY A 215 10.25 -1.71 -21.68
CA GLY A 215 11.31 -2.70 -21.76
C GLY A 215 12.68 -2.17 -21.31
N LYS A 216 12.97 -0.87 -21.46
CA LYS A 216 14.22 -0.30 -20.93
C LYS A 216 14.14 -0.12 -19.41
N VAL A 217 13.00 0.34 -18.88
CA VAL A 217 12.74 0.47 -17.45
C VAL A 217 12.86 -0.88 -16.75
N ASP A 218 12.30 -1.95 -17.32
CA ASP A 218 12.37 -3.31 -16.77
C ASP A 218 13.82 -3.78 -16.62
N TYR A 219 14.64 -3.58 -17.65
CA TYR A 219 16.07 -3.91 -17.59
C TYR A 219 16.84 -3.05 -16.59
N ILE A 220 16.48 -1.77 -16.46
CA ILE A 220 17.08 -0.89 -15.45
C ILE A 220 16.75 -1.41 -14.05
N LEU A 221 15.48 -1.71 -13.77
CA LEU A 221 15.02 -2.24 -12.49
C LEU A 221 15.71 -3.57 -12.18
N ALA A 222 15.58 -4.55 -13.05
CA ALA A 222 16.12 -5.90 -12.88
C ALA A 222 17.63 -5.91 -12.60
N LEU A 223 18.41 -5.20 -13.42
CA LEU A 223 19.86 -5.16 -13.26
C LEU A 223 20.28 -4.34 -12.04
N THR A 224 19.51 -3.33 -11.65
CA THR A 224 19.78 -2.57 -10.42
C THR A 224 19.47 -3.40 -9.18
N HIS A 225 18.37 -4.16 -9.15
CA HIS A 225 18.05 -5.05 -8.03
C HIS A 225 19.08 -6.18 -7.89
N LEU A 226 19.57 -6.71 -9.02
CA LEU A 226 20.57 -7.77 -9.03
C LEU A 226 21.98 -7.27 -8.66
N TRP A 227 22.38 -6.08 -9.10
CA TRP A 227 23.76 -5.59 -8.94
C TRP A 227 23.93 -4.53 -7.84
N GLY A 228 22.83 -3.93 -7.35
CA GLY A 228 22.80 -2.76 -6.48
C GLY A 228 23.20 -1.46 -7.20
N ILE A 229 24.29 -1.47 -7.97
CA ILE A 229 24.78 -0.33 -8.76
C ILE A 229 24.96 -0.77 -10.22
N ALA A 230 24.06 -0.33 -11.09
CA ALA A 230 24.05 -0.65 -12.51
C ALA A 230 24.52 0.54 -13.37
N PRO A 231 25.69 0.47 -14.02
CA PRO A 231 26.10 1.49 -14.99
C PRO A 231 25.19 1.49 -16.22
N VAL A 232 24.84 2.68 -16.72
CA VAL A 232 24.01 2.86 -17.93
C VAL A 232 24.56 2.06 -19.12
N THR A 233 25.88 2.07 -19.28
CA THR A 233 26.58 1.34 -20.36
C THR A 233 26.35 -0.16 -20.27
N LYS A 234 26.35 -0.73 -19.06
CA LYS A 234 26.12 -2.17 -18.83
C LYS A 234 24.66 -2.57 -19.02
N VAL A 235 23.73 -1.75 -18.54
CA VAL A 235 22.30 -1.96 -18.80
C VAL A 235 22.03 -2.01 -20.30
N ARG A 236 22.55 -1.04 -21.06
CA ARG A 236 22.44 -1.00 -22.52
C ARG A 236 23.07 -2.21 -23.20
N GLU A 237 24.28 -2.61 -22.79
CA GLU A 237 24.94 -3.80 -23.34
C GLU A 237 24.08 -5.05 -23.19
N VAL A 238 23.55 -5.30 -21.99
CA VAL A 238 22.70 -6.47 -21.71
C VAL A 238 21.38 -6.38 -22.48
N PHE A 239 20.74 -5.21 -22.50
CA PHE A 239 19.51 -4.99 -23.27
C PHE A 239 19.71 -5.28 -24.76
N ASN A 240 20.75 -4.70 -25.36
CA ASN A 240 21.07 -4.90 -26.77
C ASN A 240 21.35 -6.37 -27.09
N GLN A 241 22.13 -7.04 -26.23
CA GLN A 241 22.47 -8.45 -26.40
C GLN A 241 21.22 -9.35 -26.35
N GLN A 242 20.35 -9.17 -25.36
CA GLN A 242 19.19 -10.04 -25.15
C GLN A 242 18.00 -9.72 -26.07
N ASN A 243 17.95 -8.53 -26.67
CA ASN A 243 16.87 -8.13 -27.57
C ASN A 243 17.30 -8.01 -29.04
N GLY A 244 18.57 -8.30 -29.37
CA GLY A 244 19.10 -8.19 -30.73
C GLY A 244 19.06 -6.76 -31.29
N THR A 245 19.21 -5.75 -30.43
CA THR A 245 19.15 -4.33 -30.80
C THR A 245 20.54 -3.68 -30.79
N ALA A 246 20.63 -2.45 -31.29
CA ALA A 246 21.87 -1.68 -31.38
C ALA A 246 21.68 -0.25 -30.86
N LEU A 247 21.01 -0.10 -29.71
CA LEU A 247 20.75 1.19 -29.10
C LEU A 247 22.05 1.82 -28.55
N ALA A 248 22.08 3.15 -28.54
CA ALA A 248 23.14 3.98 -27.99
C ALA A 248 22.81 4.41 -26.55
N ASP A 249 23.81 4.92 -25.80
CA ASP A 249 23.61 5.41 -24.42
C ASP A 249 22.55 6.54 -24.36
N SER A 250 22.44 7.33 -25.44
CA SER A 250 21.42 8.38 -25.56
C SER A 250 19.98 7.86 -25.54
N ASP A 251 19.75 6.62 -26.01
CA ASP A 251 18.43 6.00 -26.03
C ASP A 251 17.96 5.57 -24.63
N PHE A 252 18.91 5.35 -23.71
CA PHE A 252 18.66 5.12 -22.28
C PHE A 252 18.59 6.45 -21.52
N ALA A 253 19.40 7.44 -21.91
CA ALA A 253 19.30 8.79 -21.36
C ALA A 253 17.96 9.48 -21.66
N ALA A 254 17.23 9.05 -22.70
CA ALA A 254 15.87 9.50 -22.97
C ALA A 254 14.87 8.98 -21.91
N VAL A 255 15.03 7.74 -21.45
CA VAL A 255 14.21 7.15 -20.36
C VAL A 255 14.36 7.98 -19.09
N LEU A 256 15.57 8.46 -18.80
CA LEU A 256 15.86 9.34 -17.66
C LEU A 256 15.15 10.71 -17.71
N LYS A 257 14.64 11.11 -18.88
CA LYS A 257 13.94 12.40 -19.07
C LYS A 257 12.43 12.23 -19.11
N ASP A 258 11.94 10.99 -19.15
CA ASP A 258 10.54 10.67 -19.14
C ASP A 258 10.02 10.67 -17.69
N PRO A 259 9.08 11.56 -17.33
CA PRO A 259 8.55 11.63 -15.96
C PRO A 259 7.87 10.33 -15.51
N SER A 260 7.22 9.63 -16.44
CA SER A 260 6.56 8.37 -16.15
C SER A 260 7.59 7.29 -15.84
N ALA A 261 8.65 7.19 -16.65
CA ALA A 261 9.74 6.26 -16.37
C ALA A 261 10.46 6.59 -15.05
N ALA A 262 10.64 7.87 -14.73
CA ALA A 262 11.21 8.29 -13.45
C ALA A 262 10.35 7.83 -12.26
N GLU A 263 9.02 7.91 -12.36
CA GLU A 263 8.12 7.39 -11.33
C GLU A 263 8.23 5.86 -11.18
N TRP A 264 8.34 5.12 -12.28
CA TRP A 264 8.59 3.67 -12.23
C TRP A 264 9.88 3.32 -11.50
N LEU A 265 10.97 4.04 -11.80
CA LEU A 265 12.27 3.81 -11.16
C LEU A 265 12.22 4.16 -9.66
N ASP A 266 11.61 5.29 -9.30
CA ASP A 266 11.48 5.71 -7.90
C ASP A 266 10.64 4.69 -7.09
N ARG A 267 9.50 4.24 -7.63
CA ARG A 267 8.65 3.21 -7.01
C ARG A 267 9.29 1.83 -7.01
N GLY A 268 10.28 1.59 -7.87
CA GLY A 268 11.15 0.43 -7.85
C GLY A 268 12.38 0.60 -6.96
N PHE A 269 12.49 1.67 -6.15
CA PHE A 269 13.64 1.92 -5.28
C PHE A 269 14.97 2.09 -6.05
N VAL A 270 14.91 2.63 -7.27
CA VAL A 270 16.06 2.88 -8.14
C VAL A 270 16.25 4.39 -8.36
N HIS A 271 17.44 4.88 -8.01
CA HIS A 271 17.83 6.27 -8.15
C HIS A 271 18.90 6.45 -9.22
N VAL A 272 18.87 7.60 -9.88
CA VAL A 272 19.79 7.94 -10.97
C VAL A 272 20.83 8.92 -10.46
N LYS A 273 22.11 8.56 -10.55
CA LYS A 273 23.23 9.43 -10.15
C LYS A 273 24.34 9.37 -11.20
N GLY A 274 24.45 10.44 -12.00
CA GLY A 274 25.40 10.49 -13.10
C GLY A 274 25.07 9.46 -14.17
N ASP A 275 25.98 8.52 -14.40
CA ASP A 275 25.88 7.44 -15.39
C ASP A 275 25.46 6.08 -14.78
N ARG A 276 24.81 6.11 -13.60
CA ARG A 276 24.47 4.91 -12.82
C ARG A 276 23.04 4.95 -12.31
N PHE A 277 22.44 3.77 -12.31
CA PHE A 277 21.26 3.42 -11.56
C PHE A 277 21.70 2.77 -10.25
N ILE A 278 21.11 3.20 -9.13
CA ILE A 278 21.56 2.88 -7.78
C ILE A 278 20.34 2.50 -6.96
N GLN A 279 20.39 1.32 -6.34
CA GLN A 279 19.36 0.89 -5.40
C GLN A 279 19.30 1.85 -4.18
N GLU A 280 18.10 2.13 -3.67
CA GLU A 280 17.82 3.17 -2.67
C GLU A 280 18.74 3.13 -1.43
N ASP A 281 19.06 1.95 -0.90
CA ASP A 281 19.92 1.77 0.27
C ASP A 281 21.40 2.11 0.00
N LEU A 282 21.81 2.20 -1.27
CA LEU A 282 23.16 2.56 -1.71
C LEU A 282 23.29 4.04 -2.10
N GLN A 283 22.27 4.87 -1.86
CA GLN A 283 22.38 6.32 -2.01
C GLN A 283 23.29 6.96 -0.97
N ASP A 284 23.39 6.37 0.21
CA ASP A 284 24.30 6.80 1.25
C ASP A 284 25.75 6.77 0.73
N PRO A 285 26.51 7.88 0.80
CA PRO A 285 27.85 7.94 0.25
C PRO A 285 28.83 6.91 0.82
N GLU A 286 28.74 6.58 2.11
CA GLU A 286 29.64 5.61 2.73
C GLU A 286 29.35 4.20 2.24
N ARG A 287 28.06 3.83 2.18
CA ARG A 287 27.64 2.55 1.59
C ARG A 287 28.02 2.49 0.11
N PHE A 288 27.71 3.52 -0.68
CA PHE A 288 28.09 3.59 -2.09
C PHE A 288 29.58 3.31 -2.31
N ASP A 289 30.45 3.96 -1.53
CA ASP A 289 31.90 3.81 -1.63
C ASP A 289 32.36 2.42 -1.19
N TYR A 290 31.77 1.87 -0.12
CA TYR A 290 32.06 0.51 0.35
C TYR A 290 31.76 -0.51 -0.75
N TYR A 291 30.54 -0.50 -1.28
CA TYR A 291 30.11 -1.44 -2.32
C TYR A 291 30.90 -1.29 -3.61
N SER A 292 31.16 -0.05 -4.04
CA SER A 292 31.94 0.23 -5.24
C SER A 292 33.36 -0.34 -5.14
N LYS A 293 33.98 -0.29 -3.94
CA LYS A 293 35.30 -0.89 -3.70
C LYS A 293 35.25 -2.42 -3.73
N GLN A 294 34.27 -3.04 -3.07
CA GLN A 294 34.15 -4.50 -3.03
C GLN A 294 33.83 -5.11 -4.41
N ALA A 295 33.00 -4.43 -5.20
CA ALA A 295 32.61 -4.86 -6.54
C ALA A 295 33.71 -4.65 -7.60
N ASN A 296 34.75 -3.87 -7.29
CA ASN A 296 35.77 -3.50 -8.25
C ASN A 296 36.52 -4.73 -8.79
N GLY A 297 36.64 -4.82 -10.12
CA GLY A 297 37.32 -5.93 -10.80
C GLY A 297 36.51 -7.23 -10.93
N LYS A 298 35.34 -7.36 -10.30
CA LYS A 298 34.48 -8.55 -10.44
C LYS A 298 33.67 -8.51 -11.76
N PRO A 299 33.42 -9.65 -12.42
CA PRO A 299 32.49 -9.69 -13.56
C PRO A 299 31.06 -9.41 -13.10
N TYR A 300 30.18 -9.06 -14.04
CA TYR A 300 28.74 -8.97 -13.80
C TYR A 300 28.10 -10.33 -14.08
N TYR A 301 27.29 -10.82 -13.14
CA TYR A 301 26.39 -11.94 -13.40
C TYR A 301 25.24 -11.42 -14.26
N VAL A 302 25.00 -12.07 -15.41
CA VAL A 302 23.89 -11.77 -16.30
C VAL A 302 23.17 -13.09 -16.56
N PRO A 303 21.99 -13.33 -15.98
CA PRO A 303 21.21 -14.52 -16.27
C PRO A 303 20.55 -14.42 -17.65
N GLU A 304 19.89 -15.49 -18.08
CA GLU A 304 19.05 -15.48 -19.27
C GLU A 304 17.88 -14.49 -19.10
N LYS A 305 17.29 -14.06 -20.23
CA LYS A 305 16.29 -12.97 -20.22
C LYS A 305 15.12 -13.26 -19.29
N GLU A 306 14.55 -14.45 -19.37
CA GLU A 306 13.37 -14.85 -18.60
C GLU A 306 13.66 -14.84 -17.08
N GLU A 307 14.85 -15.28 -16.67
CA GLU A 307 15.31 -15.24 -15.28
C GLU A 307 15.60 -13.80 -14.83
N LEU A 308 16.21 -12.98 -15.70
CA LEU A 308 16.48 -11.57 -15.39
C LEU A 308 15.19 -10.79 -15.12
N MET A 309 14.12 -11.03 -15.90
CA MET A 309 12.87 -10.29 -15.75
C MET A 309 12.18 -10.55 -14.40
N LEU A 310 12.50 -11.65 -13.69
CA LEU A 310 12.00 -11.88 -12.34
C LEU A 310 12.54 -10.83 -11.35
N TYR A 311 13.73 -10.28 -11.60
CA TYR A 311 14.32 -9.23 -10.77
C TYR A 311 13.71 -7.85 -11.01
N VAL A 312 12.74 -7.67 -11.93
CA VAL A 312 11.97 -6.41 -12.01
C VAL A 312 11.27 -6.14 -10.67
N ASP A 313 10.81 -7.21 -10.01
CA ASP A 313 10.36 -7.17 -8.63
C ASP A 313 11.57 -7.03 -7.68
N ALA A 314 11.56 -5.97 -6.87
CA ALA A 314 12.61 -5.68 -5.90
C ALA A 314 12.67 -6.69 -4.74
N ASP A 315 11.57 -7.41 -4.50
CA ASP A 315 11.46 -8.41 -3.44
C ASP A 315 11.78 -9.84 -3.97
N HIS A 316 12.12 -9.99 -5.26
CA HIS A 316 12.49 -11.28 -5.83
C HIS A 316 13.86 -11.79 -5.34
N TYR A 317 13.90 -13.07 -4.98
CA TYR A 317 15.14 -13.83 -4.74
C TYR A 317 15.06 -15.20 -5.41
N GLU A 318 16.22 -15.71 -5.85
CA GLU A 318 16.33 -17.04 -6.43
C GLU A 318 15.99 -18.13 -5.39
N VAL A 319 15.05 -19.02 -5.73
CA VAL A 319 14.66 -20.15 -4.86
C VAL A 319 15.69 -21.28 -4.97
N THR A 320 16.70 -21.21 -4.12
CA THR A 320 17.79 -22.21 -4.06
C THR A 320 17.45 -23.36 -3.10
N PRO A 321 18.04 -24.56 -3.29
CA PRO A 321 17.90 -25.67 -2.33
C PRO A 321 18.31 -25.31 -0.90
N GLU A 322 19.28 -24.41 -0.74
CA GLU A 322 19.72 -23.85 0.54
C GLU A 322 18.64 -22.96 1.18
N LEU A 323 18.05 -22.05 0.40
CA LEU A 323 16.93 -21.22 0.85
C LEU A 323 15.73 -22.06 1.29
N GLU A 324 15.33 -23.06 0.50
CA GLU A 324 14.22 -23.92 0.88
C GLU A 324 14.47 -24.69 2.20
N LYS A 325 15.71 -25.13 2.45
CA LYS A 325 16.06 -25.80 3.71
C LYS A 325 15.96 -24.83 4.89
N PHE A 326 16.45 -23.60 4.71
CA PHE A 326 16.36 -22.54 5.70
C PHE A 326 14.90 -22.17 6.01
N GLN A 327 14.08 -21.99 4.97
CA GLN A 327 12.64 -21.72 5.11
C GLN A 327 11.90 -22.85 5.82
N ARG A 328 12.10 -24.10 5.38
CA ARG A 328 11.48 -25.27 6.04
C ARG A 328 11.88 -25.39 7.51
N PHE A 329 13.09 -24.99 7.87
CA PHE A 329 13.50 -24.92 9.26
C PHE A 329 12.72 -23.84 10.01
N ALA A 330 12.65 -22.61 9.48
CA ALA A 330 11.90 -21.52 10.09
C ALA A 330 10.43 -21.89 10.37
N GLU A 331 9.71 -22.39 9.35
CA GLU A 331 8.31 -22.79 9.45
C GLU A 331 8.08 -23.92 10.48
N ARG A 332 8.99 -24.90 10.53
CA ARG A 332 8.78 -26.11 11.35
C ARG A 332 9.39 -26.02 12.74
N LYS A 333 10.34 -25.14 12.99
CA LYS A 333 11.14 -25.13 14.21
C LYS A 333 11.12 -23.80 14.95
N LEU A 334 10.77 -22.70 14.29
CA LEU A 334 10.74 -21.36 14.89
C LEU A 334 9.32 -20.78 14.92
N PHE A 335 8.55 -20.93 13.83
CA PHE A 335 7.27 -20.24 13.63
C PHE A 335 6.13 -21.23 13.29
N ARG A 336 5.97 -22.28 14.10
CA ARG A 336 4.97 -23.33 13.85
C ARG A 336 3.55 -22.76 13.86
N GLY A 337 2.86 -22.87 12.73
CA GLY A 337 1.50 -22.35 12.57
C GLY A 337 1.44 -20.84 12.27
N GLU A 338 2.59 -20.19 12.10
CA GLU A 338 2.72 -18.77 11.78
C GLU A 338 3.44 -18.59 10.42
N GLU A 339 2.88 -19.16 9.35
CA GLU A 339 3.51 -19.23 8.01
C GLU A 339 3.90 -17.86 7.45
N THR A 340 3.02 -16.87 7.57
CA THR A 340 3.30 -15.48 7.14
C THR A 340 4.49 -14.88 7.88
N ARG A 341 4.63 -15.17 9.18
CA ARG A 341 5.75 -14.70 9.99
C ARG A 341 7.05 -15.37 9.58
N ALA A 342 7.00 -16.69 9.32
CA ALA A 342 8.15 -17.44 8.81
C ALA A 342 8.63 -16.87 7.47
N SER A 343 7.71 -16.61 6.53
CA SER A 343 8.02 -16.02 5.22
C SER A 343 8.71 -14.66 5.38
N ASN A 344 8.11 -13.75 6.13
CA ASN A 344 8.67 -12.42 6.38
C ASN A 344 10.07 -12.46 6.99
N TRP A 345 10.32 -13.43 7.89
CA TRP A 345 11.62 -13.62 8.52
C TRP A 345 12.67 -14.14 7.52
N VAL A 346 12.29 -15.06 6.65
CA VAL A 346 13.15 -15.58 5.57
C VAL A 346 13.49 -14.48 4.56
N ASP A 347 12.52 -13.68 4.15
CA ASP A 347 12.73 -12.56 3.22
C ASP A 347 13.69 -11.52 3.81
N TYR A 348 13.57 -11.26 5.12
CA TYR A 348 14.49 -10.36 5.80
C TYR A 348 15.92 -10.94 5.87
N ALA A 349 16.06 -12.25 6.09
CA ALA A 349 17.37 -12.91 6.04
C ALA A 349 18.01 -12.82 4.64
N GLN A 350 17.22 -12.99 3.57
CA GLN A 350 17.68 -12.81 2.19
C GLN A 350 18.14 -11.38 1.91
N TYR A 351 17.35 -10.39 2.32
CA TYR A 351 17.73 -8.98 2.21
C TYR A 351 19.06 -8.68 2.93
N LEU A 352 19.25 -9.18 4.15
CA LEU A 352 20.50 -9.01 4.90
C LEU A 352 21.70 -9.64 4.20
N ALA A 353 21.51 -10.81 3.57
CA ALA A 353 22.54 -11.46 2.77
C ALA A 353 22.86 -10.66 1.50
N ALA A 354 21.85 -10.29 0.71
CA ALA A 354 22.01 -9.55 -0.55
C ALA A 354 22.70 -8.18 -0.34
N SER A 355 22.37 -7.52 0.77
CA SER A 355 22.97 -6.26 1.22
C SER A 355 24.25 -6.43 2.06
N ASN A 356 24.95 -7.57 1.90
CA ASN A 356 26.21 -7.91 2.55
C ASN A 356 26.30 -7.46 4.03
N THR A 357 25.22 -7.67 4.79
CA THR A 357 25.28 -7.46 6.23
C THR A 357 26.19 -8.55 6.82
N PRO A 358 27.20 -8.21 7.64
CA PRO A 358 28.09 -9.21 8.23
C PRO A 358 27.29 -10.34 8.91
N PRO A 359 27.57 -11.62 8.64
CA PRO A 359 26.69 -12.72 9.05
C PRO A 359 26.37 -12.78 10.56
N ALA A 360 27.34 -12.42 11.41
CA ALA A 360 27.11 -12.37 12.86
C ALA A 360 26.13 -11.23 13.25
N GLN A 361 26.25 -10.08 12.59
CA GLN A 361 25.31 -8.96 12.78
C GLN A 361 23.93 -9.32 12.22
N ALA A 362 23.87 -9.93 11.05
CA ALA A 362 22.62 -10.39 10.44
C ALA A 362 21.89 -11.40 11.34
N MET A 363 22.62 -12.38 11.90
CA MET A 363 22.05 -13.33 12.86
C MET A 363 21.53 -12.61 14.11
N GLY A 364 22.28 -11.67 14.68
CA GLY A 364 21.80 -10.88 15.82
C GLY A 364 20.48 -10.16 15.52
N LEU A 365 20.40 -9.49 14.36
CA LEU A 365 19.18 -8.81 13.91
C LEU A 365 18.01 -9.77 13.70
N LEU A 366 18.25 -10.97 13.18
CA LEU A 366 17.20 -11.98 12.94
C LEU A 366 16.65 -12.57 14.24
N LEU A 367 17.45 -12.64 15.30
CA LEU A 367 17.04 -13.21 16.59
C LEU A 367 16.37 -12.17 17.49
N ASP A 368 16.94 -10.96 17.56
CA ASP A 368 16.47 -9.90 18.46
C ASP A 368 15.11 -9.32 18.03
N ASP A 369 14.82 -9.28 16.72
CA ASP A 369 13.60 -8.67 16.16
C ASP A 369 12.35 -9.55 16.41
N GLU A 370 12.54 -10.86 16.52
CA GLU A 370 11.44 -11.83 16.60
C GLU A 370 11.28 -12.50 17.96
N GLY A 371 12.16 -12.18 18.93
CA GLY A 371 12.12 -12.80 20.25
C GLY A 371 12.27 -14.33 20.20
N ILE A 372 13.09 -14.84 19.28
CA ILE A 372 13.28 -16.28 19.06
C ILE A 372 13.92 -16.90 20.30
N VAL A 373 13.26 -17.92 20.86
CA VAL A 373 13.78 -18.74 21.95
C VAL A 373 14.06 -20.14 21.42
N PHE A 374 15.31 -20.60 21.56
CA PHE A 374 15.70 -21.93 21.14
C PHE A 374 15.35 -22.98 22.19
N ASP A 375 14.94 -24.16 21.73
CA ASP A 375 14.73 -25.35 22.55
C ASP A 375 16.05 -25.84 23.15
N ASP A 376 17.11 -25.86 22.34
CA ASP A 376 18.46 -26.27 22.74
C ASP A 376 19.57 -25.68 21.85
N ASP A 377 20.83 -25.86 22.27
CA ASP A 377 22.01 -25.42 21.52
C ASP A 377 22.11 -26.08 20.13
N LYS A 378 21.51 -27.26 19.92
CA LYS A 378 21.58 -27.95 18.62
C LYS A 378 20.69 -27.25 17.61
N GLN A 379 19.50 -26.82 18.02
CA GLN A 379 18.60 -26.03 17.17
C GLN A 379 19.26 -24.71 16.75
N ALA A 380 19.92 -24.02 17.68
CA ALA A 380 20.67 -22.80 17.38
C ALA A 380 21.81 -23.06 16.38
N ASN A 381 22.61 -24.11 16.58
CA ASN A 381 23.70 -24.47 15.66
C ASN A 381 23.20 -24.90 14.28
N GLU A 382 22.07 -25.62 14.20
CA GLU A 382 21.42 -25.99 12.94
C GLU A 382 20.98 -24.75 12.17
N LEU A 383 20.31 -23.79 12.84
CA LEU A 383 19.93 -22.52 12.25
C LEU A 383 21.12 -21.76 11.67
N ILE A 384 22.20 -21.64 12.45
CA ILE A 384 23.42 -20.95 12.02
C ILE A 384 23.99 -21.61 10.76
N GLY A 385 24.07 -22.94 10.73
CA GLY A 385 24.53 -23.68 9.55
C GLY A 385 23.69 -23.41 8.31
N LEU A 386 22.36 -23.52 8.45
CA LEU A 386 21.42 -23.26 7.35
C LEU A 386 21.49 -21.81 6.86
N PHE A 387 21.62 -20.85 7.78
CA PHE A 387 21.78 -19.45 7.44
C PHE A 387 23.06 -19.22 6.62
N PHE A 388 24.19 -19.79 7.03
CA PHE A 388 25.43 -19.66 6.26
C PHE A 388 25.35 -20.31 4.89
N ASP A 389 24.72 -21.49 4.78
CA ASP A 389 24.54 -22.15 3.48
C ASP A 389 23.67 -21.29 2.55
N MET A 390 22.57 -20.73 3.06
CA MET A 390 21.73 -19.77 2.32
C MET A 390 22.53 -18.52 1.90
N VAL A 391 23.21 -17.84 2.83
CA VAL A 391 24.03 -16.65 2.54
C VAL A 391 25.04 -16.92 1.42
N ASN A 392 25.68 -18.10 1.41
CA ASN A 392 26.66 -18.44 0.38
C ASN A 392 26.04 -18.74 -0.99
N ALA A 393 24.73 -19.06 -1.03
CA ALA A 393 23.94 -19.29 -2.24
C ALA A 393 23.14 -18.05 -2.70
N THR A 394 23.10 -16.97 -1.90
CA THR A 394 22.39 -15.73 -2.25
C THR A 394 23.22 -14.85 -3.20
N ARG A 395 22.55 -14.27 -4.20
CA ARG A 395 23.09 -13.24 -5.11
C ARG A 395 23.37 -11.95 -4.33
N MET A 396 24.56 -11.37 -4.46
CA MET A 396 24.96 -10.19 -3.66
C MET A 396 25.36 -8.99 -4.52
N TRP A 397 24.97 -7.79 -4.10
CA TRP A 397 25.30 -6.55 -4.81
C TRP A 397 26.81 -6.31 -4.90
N GLU A 398 27.55 -6.55 -3.83
CA GLU A 398 29.01 -6.42 -3.82
C GLU A 398 29.75 -7.42 -4.71
N ASN A 399 29.04 -8.47 -5.15
CA ASN A 399 29.53 -9.49 -6.07
C ASN A 399 28.95 -9.28 -7.48
N ARG A 400 28.31 -8.14 -7.76
CA ARG A 400 27.67 -7.81 -9.04
C ARG A 400 26.71 -8.90 -9.50
N GLY A 401 25.87 -9.36 -8.57
CA GLY A 401 24.87 -10.39 -8.81
C GLY A 401 25.41 -11.82 -8.76
N HIS A 402 26.70 -12.05 -8.52
CA HIS A 402 27.18 -13.40 -8.25
C HIS A 402 26.90 -13.82 -6.80
N THR A 403 26.79 -15.13 -6.59
CA THR A 403 26.78 -15.69 -5.24
C THR A 403 28.22 -15.79 -4.70
N PRO A 404 28.41 -15.81 -3.36
CA PRO A 404 29.72 -16.12 -2.80
C PRO A 404 30.29 -17.46 -3.28
N ASN A 405 29.44 -18.48 -3.50
CA ASN A 405 29.88 -19.78 -4.01
C ASN A 405 30.45 -19.70 -5.43
N GLU A 406 29.89 -18.84 -6.29
CA GLU A 406 30.39 -18.64 -7.66
C GLU A 406 31.71 -17.85 -7.70
N ILE A 407 31.83 -16.79 -6.90
CA ILE A 407 33.05 -15.95 -6.87
C ILE A 407 34.27 -16.72 -6.36
N ARG A 408 34.08 -17.65 -5.41
CA ARG A 408 35.18 -18.39 -4.78
C ARG A 408 35.86 -19.40 -5.72
N GLY A 409 35.20 -19.80 -6.80
CA GLY A 409 35.61 -20.96 -7.61
C GLY A 409 35.50 -22.26 -6.80
N SER A 410 35.34 -23.40 -7.47
CA SER A 410 35.25 -24.74 -6.87
C SER A 410 36.58 -25.19 -6.22
N GLY A 411 37.03 -24.50 -5.16
CA GLY A 411 38.25 -24.78 -4.40
C GLY A 411 38.06 -24.44 -2.93
N GLY A 412 37.94 -25.48 -2.10
CA GLY A 412 37.49 -25.38 -0.72
C GLY A 412 38.43 -24.62 0.22
N LEU A 413 37.91 -23.55 0.83
CA LEU A 413 38.18 -23.19 2.22
C LEU A 413 36.91 -22.51 2.79
N LYS A 414 36.19 -23.21 3.68
CA LYS A 414 35.02 -22.69 4.41
C LYS A 414 35.50 -21.67 5.45
N VAL A 415 35.42 -20.38 5.17
CA VAL A 415 35.78 -19.33 6.16
C VAL A 415 34.68 -19.13 7.21
N LEU A 416 33.53 -19.77 7.05
CA LEU A 416 32.42 -19.73 8.01
C LEU A 416 32.12 -21.14 8.52
N SER A 417 33.15 -21.90 8.89
CA SER A 417 32.96 -23.07 9.76
C SER A 417 32.80 -22.57 11.18
N GLY A 418 31.60 -22.72 11.75
CA GLY A 418 31.27 -22.35 13.12
C GLY A 418 32.33 -22.84 14.12
N GLY A 419 33.04 -21.88 14.72
CA GLY A 419 34.08 -22.12 15.72
C GLY A 419 33.86 -21.20 16.91
N ALA A 420 33.27 -21.77 17.97
CA ALA A 420 33.25 -21.36 19.38
C ALA A 420 33.43 -19.85 19.69
N ALA A 421 32.32 -19.21 20.08
CA ALA A 421 32.30 -17.89 20.67
C ALA A 421 32.97 -17.88 22.06
N GLY A 422 33.92 -16.95 22.25
CA GLY A 422 34.39 -16.52 23.56
C GLY A 422 33.41 -15.51 24.16
N SER A 423 33.06 -15.75 25.43
CA SER A 423 32.08 -15.04 26.25
C SER A 423 32.38 -13.55 26.48
N ALA A 424 31.35 -12.71 26.37
CA ALA A 424 31.27 -11.44 27.13
C ALA A 424 29.82 -11.00 27.37
N GLY A 425 29.43 -10.93 28.65
CA GLY A 425 28.54 -9.90 29.21
C GLY A 425 27.03 -10.04 29.02
N ALA A 426 26.35 -10.72 29.95
CA ALA A 426 24.90 -10.68 30.10
C ALA A 426 24.43 -9.35 30.74
N GLY A 427 23.56 -8.63 30.05
CA GLY A 427 22.69 -7.59 30.61
C GLY A 427 21.23 -8.03 30.52
N GLN A 428 20.44 -7.82 31.58
CA GLN A 428 19.03 -8.25 31.67
C GLN A 428 18.12 -7.47 30.70
N PRO A 429 17.10 -8.10 30.09
CA PRO A 429 16.19 -7.42 29.18
C PRO A 429 15.11 -6.64 29.94
N VAL A 430 14.91 -5.39 29.55
CA VAL A 430 13.70 -4.61 29.83
C VAL A 430 12.72 -4.93 28.69
N VAL A 431 11.56 -5.48 29.04
CA VAL A 431 10.47 -5.72 28.09
C VAL A 431 9.71 -4.41 27.89
N SER A 432 9.71 -3.91 26.67
CA SER A 432 8.77 -2.89 26.19
C SER A 432 8.00 -3.51 25.02
N ASP A 433 6.71 -3.23 24.89
CA ASP A 433 5.92 -3.58 23.72
C ASP A 433 6.53 -2.89 22.48
N LYS A 434 7.31 -3.64 21.71
CA LYS A 434 7.99 -3.16 20.51
C LYS A 434 7.07 -3.37 19.32
N VAL A 435 6.78 -2.29 18.58
CA VAL A 435 6.17 -2.34 17.24
C VAL A 435 7.02 -3.23 16.33
N GLY A 436 6.38 -4.17 15.63
CA GLY A 436 7.03 -5.06 14.68
C GLY A 436 7.53 -4.30 13.46
N ARG A 437 8.70 -4.69 12.93
CA ARG A 437 9.40 -3.97 11.85
C ARG A 437 8.60 -3.85 10.54
N ASN A 438 7.71 -4.81 10.28
CA ASN A 438 6.84 -4.82 9.11
C ASN A 438 5.45 -4.23 9.37
N ASP A 439 5.12 -3.90 10.61
CA ASP A 439 3.85 -3.27 10.97
C ASP A 439 3.77 -1.85 10.42
N PRO A 440 2.56 -1.28 10.25
CA PRO A 440 2.38 0.13 9.97
C PRO A 440 3.15 0.96 10.99
N CYS A 441 3.98 1.88 10.50
CA CYS A 441 4.83 2.65 11.38
C CYS A 441 3.98 3.56 12.29
N PRO A 442 4.18 3.55 13.62
CA PRO A 442 3.40 4.34 14.58
C PRO A 442 3.59 5.86 14.40
N CYS A 443 4.49 6.27 13.51
CA CYS A 443 4.70 7.65 13.07
C CYS A 443 3.54 8.18 12.21
N GLY A 444 2.57 7.33 11.81
CA GLY A 444 1.45 7.70 10.96
C GLY A 444 1.80 7.86 9.47
N SER A 445 3.02 7.48 9.06
CA SER A 445 3.48 7.69 7.66
C SER A 445 2.89 6.74 6.61
N GLY A 446 2.09 5.74 7.02
CA GLY A 446 1.63 4.67 6.14
C GLY A 446 2.71 3.68 5.68
N LYS A 447 4.00 3.93 5.96
CA LYS A 447 5.11 3.01 5.65
C LYS A 447 5.26 1.92 6.71
N LYS A 448 5.75 0.74 6.32
CA LYS A 448 6.22 -0.29 7.28
C LYS A 448 7.24 0.33 8.24
N TYR A 449 7.26 -0.05 9.52
CA TYR A 449 8.13 0.54 10.55
C TYR A 449 9.61 0.57 10.11
N LYS A 450 10.08 -0.51 9.46
CA LYS A 450 11.43 -0.64 8.84
C LYS A 450 11.78 0.44 7.82
N LYS A 451 10.77 1.04 7.18
CA LYS A 451 10.87 2.07 6.13
C LYS A 451 10.51 3.49 6.64
N CYS A 452 10.13 3.69 7.90
CA CYS A 452 9.95 5.01 8.55
C CYS A 452 10.88 5.14 9.76
N CYS A 453 10.35 4.96 10.98
CA CYS A 453 11.02 5.36 12.22
C CYS A 453 12.06 4.37 12.73
N TRP A 454 12.26 3.24 12.07
CA TRP A 454 13.31 2.28 12.44
C TRP A 454 14.73 2.84 12.29
N LYS A 455 14.94 3.82 11.38
CA LYS A 455 16.26 4.43 11.13
C LYS A 455 16.63 5.55 12.13
N LYS A 456 15.95 5.67 13.28
CA LYS A 456 16.31 6.64 14.33
C LYS A 456 17.26 6.06 15.36
#